data_AF-A0A934EAH3-F1
#
_entry.id   AF-A0A934EAH3-F1
#
_cell.length_a   1.000
_cell.length_b   1.000
_cell.length_c   1.000
_cell.angle_alpha   90.00
_cell.angle_beta   90.00
_cell.angle_gamma   90.00
#
_symmetry.space_group_name_H-M   'P 1'
#
loop_
_entity.id
_entity.type
_entity.pdbx_description
1 polymer ?
#
loop_
_entity_poly.entity_id
_entity_poly.type
_entity_poly.pdbx_seq_one_letter_code
_entity_poly.pdbx_strand_id
1 'polypeptide(L)' 'MKLFEYNARDYYDQRNPVVKILLPKMNYKPEERFEVIRRAYRGLFELVTPMMFDKYVDFIDVYAGVREEEREAFYQD' A
#
# COMPACT_ATOMS: atom_id res chain seq x y z
N MET A 1 11.16 6.54 -17.13
CA MET A 1 10.26 6.91 -16.02
C MET A 1 10.25 5.75 -15.04
N LYS A 2 10.80 5.94 -13.83
CA LYS A 2 10.95 4.85 -12.86
C LYS A 2 9.98 5.07 -11.70
N LEU A 3 9.29 4.02 -11.27
CA LEU A 3 8.22 4.10 -10.26
C LEU A 3 8.66 4.76 -8.93
N PHE A 4 9.92 4.58 -8.54
CA PHE A 4 10.50 5.15 -7.32
C PHE A 4 10.78 6.66 -7.40
N GLU A 5 10.60 7.30 -8.56
CA GLU A 5 10.74 8.75 -8.73
C GLU A 5 9.45 9.49 -8.33
N TYR A 6 8.33 8.78 -8.15
CA TYR A 6 7.05 9.34 -7.72
C TYR A 6 6.95 9.43 -6.22
N ASN A 7 6.42 10.52 -5.68
CA ASN A 7 6.12 10.59 -4.24
C ASN A 7 4.80 9.87 -3.95
N ALA A 8 4.81 8.94 -2.99
CA ALA A 8 3.63 8.14 -2.65
C ALA A 8 2.39 9.00 -2.34
N ARG A 9 2.61 10.14 -1.66
CA ARG A 9 1.57 11.09 -1.23
C ARG A 9 0.75 11.65 -2.38
N ASP A 10 1.35 11.83 -3.56
CA ASP A 10 0.67 12.38 -4.74
C ASP A 10 -0.38 11.40 -5.31
N TYR A 11 -0.34 10.14 -4.86
CA TYR A 11 -1.15 9.04 -5.37
C TYR A 11 -2.13 8.46 -4.33
N TYR A 12 -2.23 9.07 -3.14
CA TYR A 12 -3.12 8.60 -2.07
C TYR A 12 -4.60 8.60 -2.46
N ASP A 13 -5.04 9.54 -3.28
CA ASP A 13 -6.45 9.67 -3.69
C ASP A 13 -6.73 9.07 -5.07
N GLN A 14 -5.71 8.52 -5.75
CA GLN A 14 -5.88 7.88 -7.06
C GLN A 14 -6.73 6.62 -6.94
N ARG A 15 -7.87 6.58 -7.65
CA ARG A 15 -8.80 5.46 -7.64
C ARG A 15 -8.40 4.37 -8.63
N ASN A 16 -7.21 3.80 -8.44
CA ASN A 16 -6.71 2.69 -9.24
C ASN A 16 -6.05 1.64 -8.33
N PRO A 17 -6.54 0.38 -8.32
CA PRO A 17 -6.02 -0.66 -7.43
C PRO A 17 -4.54 -1.00 -7.71
N VAL A 18 -4.08 -0.89 -8.97
CA VAL A 18 -2.67 -1.09 -9.32
C VAL A 18 -1.80 -0.03 -8.66
N VAL A 19 -2.27 1.22 -8.60
CA VAL A 19 -1.54 2.30 -7.91
C VAL A 19 -1.45 2.02 -6.42
N LYS A 20 -2.50 1.49 -5.80
CA LYS A 20 -2.48 1.12 -4.37
C LYS A 20 -1.48 0.01 -4.07
N ILE A 21 -1.44 -1.02 -4.92
CA ILE A 21 -0.46 -2.10 -4.82
C ILE A 21 0.97 -1.56 -4.92
N LEU A 22 1.20 -0.54 -5.74
CA LEU A 22 2.53 0.01 -6.03
C LEU A 22 2.97 1.15 -5.08
N LEU A 23 2.09 1.65 -4.21
CA LEU A 23 2.43 2.74 -3.28
C LEU A 23 3.72 2.48 -2.46
N PRO A 24 3.99 1.27 -1.93
CA PRO A 24 5.23 1.02 -1.20
C PRO A 24 6.52 1.01 -2.03
N LYS A 25 6.42 1.05 -3.37
CA LYS A 25 7.58 1.18 -4.27
C LYS A 25 7.87 2.62 -4.68
N MET A 26 7.01 3.56 -4.29
CA MET A 26 7.18 4.98 -4.53
C MET A 26 8.11 5.61 -3.49
N ASN A 27 8.52 6.85 -3.72
CA ASN A 27 9.33 7.64 -2.80
C ASN A 27 8.49 8.09 -1.58
N TYR A 28 9.01 7.85 -0.38
CA TYR A 28 8.49 8.35 0.89
C TYR A 28 9.60 8.25 1.94
N LYS A 29 9.55 9.07 2.99
CA LYS A 29 10.53 8.99 4.07
C LYS A 29 10.26 7.77 4.96
N PRO A 30 11.27 7.18 5.61
CA PRO A 30 11.07 6.02 6.49
C PRO A 30 9.95 6.20 7.53
N GLU A 31 9.79 7.41 8.06
CA GLU A 31 8.76 7.74 9.05
C GLU A 31 7.34 7.72 8.46
N GLU A 32 7.22 7.89 7.14
CA GLU A 32 5.95 7.85 6.40
C GLU A 32 5.54 6.43 6.01
N ARG A 33 6.43 5.43 6.17
CA ARG A 33 6.18 4.03 5.77
C ARG A 33 4.83 3.54 6.29
N PHE A 34 4.53 3.85 7.54
CA PHE A 34 3.31 3.35 8.17
C PHE A 34 2.05 3.86 7.46
N GLU A 35 2.01 5.17 7.18
CA GLU A 35 0.88 5.80 6.50
C GLU A 35 0.77 5.33 5.04
N VAL A 36 1.89 5.15 4.34
CA VAL A 36 1.91 4.66 2.96
C VAL A 36 1.28 3.27 2.87
N ILE A 37 1.64 2.35 3.77
CA ILE A 37 1.08 0.99 3.82
C ILE A 37 -0.40 1.05 4.17
N ARG A 38 -0.79 1.85 5.17
CA ARG A 38 -2.20 2.02 5.57
C ARG A 38 -3.06 2.53 4.40
N ARG A 39 -2.56 3.53 3.66
CA ARG A 39 -3.21 4.06 2.44
C ARG A 39 -3.31 3.04 1.32
N ALA A 40 -2.29 2.19 1.17
CA ALA A 40 -2.29 1.10 0.21
C ALA A 40 -3.35 0.05 0.54
N TYR A 41 -3.39 -0.44 1.79
CA TYR A 41 -4.41 -1.41 2.22
C TYR A 41 -5.81 -0.86 2.10
N ARG A 42 -6.07 0.30 2.72
CA ARG A 42 -7.39 0.92 2.72
C ARG A 42 -7.86 1.21 1.30
N GLY A 43 -7.00 1.81 0.48
CA GLY A 43 -7.33 2.13 -0.90
C GLY A 43 -7.58 0.90 -1.75
N LEU A 44 -6.84 -0.21 -1.54
CA LEU A 44 -7.11 -1.45 -2.24
C LEU A 44 -8.45 -2.04 -1.81
N PHE A 45 -8.70 -2.12 -0.49
CA PHE A 45 -9.95 -2.63 0.08
C PHE A 45 -11.19 -1.89 -0.43
N GLU A 46 -11.13 -0.56 -0.53
CA GLU A 46 -12.23 0.26 -1.04
C GLU A 46 -12.48 0.10 -2.55
N LEU A 47 -11.51 -0.40 -3.33
CA LEU A 47 -11.58 -0.43 -4.79
C LEU A 47 -11.89 -1.81 -5.39
N VAL A 48 -11.71 -2.90 -4.65
CA VAL A 48 -11.83 -4.27 -5.18
C VAL A 48 -12.77 -5.14 -4.34
N THR A 49 -13.17 -6.28 -4.89
CA THR A 49 -13.96 -7.27 -4.14
C THR A 49 -13.11 -7.94 -3.05
N PRO A 50 -13.71 -8.50 -1.98
CA PRO A 50 -12.95 -9.19 -0.92
C PRO A 50 -12.00 -10.27 -1.45
N MET A 51 -12.47 -11.11 -2.38
CA MET A 51 -11.65 -12.13 -3.04
C MET A 51 -10.43 -11.53 -3.76
N MET A 52 -10.58 -10.37 -4.40
CA MET A 52 -9.48 -9.69 -5.07
C MET A 52 -8.56 -9.01 -4.06
N PHE A 53 -9.09 -8.48 -2.97
CA PHE A 53 -8.28 -7.92 -1.88
C PHE A 53 -7.35 -8.99 -1.31
N ASP A 54 -7.89 -10.15 -0.92
CA ASP A 54 -7.13 -11.28 -0.38
C ASP A 54 -6.04 -11.75 -1.37
N LYS A 55 -6.34 -11.72 -2.66
CA LYS A 55 -5.39 -12.11 -3.72
C LYS A 55 -4.23 -11.11 -3.89
N TYR A 56 -4.45 -9.82 -3.63
CA TYR A 56 -3.49 -8.77 -3.99
C TYR A 56 -2.82 -8.07 -2.81
N VAL A 57 -3.36 -8.17 -1.59
CA VAL A 57 -2.81 -7.49 -0.41
C VAL A 57 -1.37 -7.92 -0.12
N ASP A 58 -1.03 -9.20 -0.34
CA ASP A 58 0.33 -9.71 -0.09
C ASP A 58 1.40 -9.06 -1.00
N PHE A 59 1.03 -8.49 -2.15
CA PHE A 59 1.99 -7.72 -2.95
C PHE A 59 2.41 -6.43 -2.23
N ILE A 60 1.50 -5.79 -1.50
CA ILE A 60 1.81 -4.59 -0.70
C ILE A 60 2.80 -4.98 0.40
N ASP A 61 2.58 -6.11 1.06
CA ASP A 61 3.44 -6.63 2.13
C ASP A 61 4.85 -6.91 1.62
N VAL A 62 4.95 -7.64 0.51
CA VAL A 62 6.22 -7.96 -0.15
C VAL A 62 6.95 -6.69 -0.57
N TYR A 63 6.24 -5.68 -1.06
CA TYR A 63 6.86 -4.44 -1.51
C TYR A 63 7.32 -3.53 -0.39
N ALA A 64 6.58 -3.49 0.72
CA ALA A 64 6.89 -2.67 1.89
C ALA A 64 7.75 -3.41 2.93
N GLY A 65 8.04 -4.70 2.73
CA GLY A 65 8.76 -5.55 3.66
C GLY A 65 8.02 -5.75 4.97
N VAL A 66 6.68 -5.86 4.94
CA VAL A 66 5.87 -6.12 6.14
C VAL A 66 6.07 -7.58 6.56
N ARG A 67 6.41 -7.79 7.83
CA ARG A 67 6.45 -9.13 8.43
C ARG A 67 5.07 -9.48 8.97
N GLU A 68 4.75 -10.77 9.07
CA GLU A 68 3.44 -11.23 9.55
C GLU A 68 3.08 -10.64 10.93
N GLU A 69 4.04 -10.62 11.86
CA GLU A 69 3.93 -9.98 13.19
C GLU A 69 3.59 -8.49 13.14
N GLU A 70 3.98 -7.80 12.05
CA GLU A 70 3.77 -6.37 11.86
C GLU A 70 2.41 -6.07 11.22
N ARG A 71 1.78 -7.03 10.53
CA ARG A 71 0.48 -6.83 9.84
C ARG A 71 -0.61 -6.41 10.81
N GLU A 72 -0.65 -6.97 12.01
CA GLU A 72 -1.67 -6.66 13.02
C GLU A 72 -1.69 -5.17 13.38
N ALA A 73 -0.52 -4.52 13.42
CA ALA A 73 -0.43 -3.09 13.72
C ALA A 73 -1.09 -2.22 12.64
N PHE A 74 -1.15 -2.68 11.39
CA PHE A 74 -1.76 -1.95 10.28
C PHE A 74 -3.28 -2.11 10.19
N TYR A 75 -3.84 -3.15 10.82
CA TYR A 75 -5.29 -3.40 10.86
C TYR A 75 -5.98 -2.78 12.08
N GLN A 76 -5.22 -2.29 13.06
CA GLN A 76 -5.73 -1.68 14.30
C GLN A 76 -5.82 -0.16 14.13
N ASP A 77 -6.93 0.35 13.58
CA ASP A 77 -7.54 1.70 13.69
C ASP A 77 -8.62 1.87 12.58
#